data_AF-A0A925E1J9-F1
#
_entry.id   AF-A0A925E1J9-F1
#
_cell.length_a   1.000
_cell.length_b   1.000
_cell.length_c   1.000
_cell.angle_alpha   90.00
_cell.angle_beta   90.00
_cell.angle_gamma   90.00
#
_symmetry.space_group_name_H-M   'P 1'
#
loop_
_entity.id
_entity.type
_entity.pdbx_description
1 polymer ?
#
loop_
_entity_poly.entity_id
_entity_poly.type
_entity_poly.pdbx_seq_one_letter_code
_entity_poly.pdbx_strand_id
1 'polypeptide(L)'
;MSKTPSLQVILPHDYELAILILPHASGWTLPSLELKEWPEIGFELFNAGMENRSILGHATITLRCPYFERPNDEHGYRFVFVVQNQDNPFQTPEGARWLKQDDLKNLEINDEYLRPVIEIYFSEQVTGKVPVQRSPWAFTGWREKATDWIKMQVAAQNWQIETDIELTRQWCITCVLKASTSVGNVYFKAVLPIFGREISIIRYLAQKHPLHIPTFLAYDVEKH
;
A
#
# COMPACT_ATOMS: atom_id res chain seq x y z
N MET A 1 11.79 -12.72 26.33
CA MET A 1 11.49 -11.36 25.85
C MET A 1 11.15 -11.46 24.38
N SER A 2 9.98 -10.97 23.96
CA SER A 2 9.66 -10.91 22.52
C SER A 2 10.66 -10.00 21.83
N LYS A 3 11.22 -10.43 20.70
CA LYS A 3 12.16 -9.62 19.91
C LYS A 3 11.40 -8.48 19.24
N THR A 4 12.00 -7.30 19.19
CA THR A 4 11.39 -6.12 18.58
C THR A 4 11.09 -6.36 17.10
N PRO A 5 9.86 -6.12 16.63
CA PRO A 5 9.56 -6.16 15.20
C PRO A 5 10.27 -5.05 14.42
N SER A 6 10.41 -5.24 13.10
CA SER A 6 10.94 -4.25 12.16
C SER A 6 9.92 -4.00 11.06
N LEU A 7 9.55 -2.74 10.87
CA LEU A 7 8.66 -2.28 9.80
C LEU A 7 9.44 -1.26 8.99
N GLN A 8 9.96 -1.68 7.84
CA GLN A 8 10.77 -0.83 6.97
C GLN A 8 10.00 -0.45 5.71
N VAL A 9 10.44 0.62 5.04
CA VAL A 9 9.80 1.10 3.83
C VAL A 9 10.80 1.29 2.69
N ILE A 10 10.39 0.85 1.51
CA ILE A 10 10.96 1.29 0.25
C ILE A 10 10.20 2.56 -0.12
N LEU A 11 10.89 3.70 -0.04
CA LEU A 11 10.43 4.99 -0.54
C LEU A 11 11.13 5.27 -1.87
N PRO A 12 10.43 5.16 -3.02
CA PRO A 12 11.00 5.45 -4.33
C PRO A 12 11.25 6.95 -4.52
N HIS A 13 12.25 7.29 -5.33
CA HIS A 13 12.41 8.65 -5.85
C HIS A 13 11.32 8.94 -6.89
N ASP A 14 10.81 10.17 -6.94
CA ASP A 14 9.66 10.53 -7.81
C ASP A 14 10.00 10.46 -9.31
N TYR A 15 11.27 10.66 -9.68
CA TYR A 15 11.70 10.81 -11.09
C TYR A 15 12.83 9.88 -11.53
N GLU A 16 13.50 9.22 -10.60
CA GLU A 16 14.66 8.37 -10.89
C GLU A 16 14.38 6.98 -10.34
N LEU A 17 14.95 5.95 -10.98
CA LEU A 17 14.92 4.61 -10.43
C LEU A 17 15.93 4.52 -9.26
N ALA A 18 15.52 5.05 -8.12
CA ALA A 18 16.27 5.05 -6.88
C ALA A 18 15.32 4.91 -5.69
N ILE A 19 15.86 4.50 -4.54
CA ILE A 19 15.12 4.39 -3.28
C ILE A 19 15.86 5.13 -2.17
N LEU A 20 15.13 5.66 -1.19
CA LEU A 20 15.75 6.33 -0.05
C LEU A 20 16.37 5.30 0.89
N ILE A 21 17.62 5.54 1.30
CA ILE A 21 18.32 4.81 2.36
C ILE A 21 18.86 5.79 3.40
N LEU A 22 18.95 5.32 4.65
CA LEU A 22 19.43 6.08 5.79
C LEU A 22 20.73 5.46 6.34
N PRO A 23 21.63 6.27 6.90
CA PRO A 23 22.82 5.76 7.56
C PRO A 23 22.43 4.98 8.83
N HIS A 24 23.11 3.87 9.07
CA HIS A 24 22.99 3.04 10.28
C HIS A 24 24.40 2.75 10.84
N ALA A 25 24.50 2.38 12.12
CA ALA A 25 25.79 2.14 12.78
C ALA A 25 26.65 1.05 12.09
N SER A 26 26.01 0.15 11.34
CA SER A 26 26.64 -0.97 10.63
C SER A 26 26.31 -0.98 9.12
N GLY A 27 26.20 0.20 8.52
CA GLY A 27 26.01 0.36 7.07
C GLY A 27 24.80 1.22 6.73
N TRP A 28 24.01 0.79 5.76
CA TRP A 28 22.81 1.50 5.31
C TRP A 28 21.54 0.70 5.56
N THR A 29 20.43 1.38 5.78
CA THR A 29 19.13 0.73 6.01
C THR A 29 18.02 1.45 5.27
N LEU A 30 16.86 0.78 5.14
CA LEU A 30 15.64 1.42 4.69
C LEU A 30 15.05 2.28 5.83
N PRO A 31 14.33 3.37 5.52
CA PRO A 31 13.56 4.07 6.55
C PRO A 31 12.62 3.13 7.29
N SER A 32 12.46 3.37 8.59
CA SER A 32 11.59 2.58 9.46
C SER A 32 10.31 3.33 9.81
N LEU A 33 9.24 2.57 10.01
CA LEU A 33 8.00 3.02 10.59
C LEU A 33 8.15 3.04 12.10
N GLU A 34 7.96 4.23 12.68
CA GLU A 34 7.91 4.40 14.13
C GLU A 34 6.48 4.20 14.62
N LEU A 35 6.27 3.17 15.44
CA LEU A 35 5.00 2.93 16.11
C LEU A 35 5.07 3.42 17.55
N LYS A 36 4.01 4.11 18.01
CA LYS A 36 3.88 4.53 19.42
C LYS A 36 3.83 3.33 20.36
N GLU A 37 3.17 2.27 19.91
CA GLU A 37 3.04 1.01 20.60
C GLU A 37 3.31 -0.11 19.61
N TRP A 38 3.97 -1.17 20.07
CA TRP A 38 4.33 -2.31 19.24
C TRP A 38 3.38 -3.47 19.52
N PRO A 39 2.41 -3.74 18.65
CA PRO A 39 1.58 -4.93 18.77
C PRO A 39 2.41 -6.21 18.79
N GLU A 40 2.00 -7.17 19.63
CA GLU A 40 2.62 -8.50 19.64
C GLU A 40 2.09 -9.40 18.49
N ILE A 41 0.99 -8.98 17.86
CA ILE A 41 0.28 -9.76 16.84
C ILE A 41 0.67 -9.26 15.45
N GLY A 42 1.20 -10.15 14.60
CA GLY A 42 1.65 -9.81 13.25
C GLY A 42 0.57 -9.17 12.37
N PHE A 43 -0.70 -9.51 12.59
CA PHE A 43 -1.85 -8.90 11.91
C PHE A 43 -1.98 -7.40 12.19
N GLU A 44 -1.77 -6.98 13.44
CA GLU A 44 -1.87 -5.58 13.85
C GLU A 44 -0.66 -4.78 13.35
N LEU A 45 0.53 -5.39 13.35
CA LEU A 45 1.72 -4.81 12.72
C LEU A 45 1.55 -4.60 11.22
N PHE A 46 0.98 -5.59 10.53
CA PHE A 46 0.65 -5.47 9.11
C PHE A 46 -0.32 -4.30 8.87
N ASN A 47 -1.37 -4.18 9.68
CA ASN A 47 -2.33 -3.07 9.58
C ASN A 47 -1.67 -1.73 9.83
N ALA A 48 -0.84 -1.61 10.86
CA ALA A 48 -0.11 -0.39 11.16
C ALA A 48 0.73 0.08 9.96
N GLY A 49 1.42 -0.84 9.28
CA GLY A 49 2.18 -0.50 8.08
C GLY A 49 1.31 -0.16 6.86
N MET A 50 0.20 -0.88 6.64
CA MET A 50 -0.74 -0.59 5.54
C MET A 50 -1.54 0.71 5.74
N GLU A 51 -1.81 1.07 6.99
CA GLU A 51 -2.54 2.27 7.38
C GLU A 51 -1.62 3.46 7.66
N ASN A 52 -0.30 3.26 7.59
CA ASN A 52 0.64 4.35 7.74
C ASN A 52 0.36 5.48 6.74
N ARG A 53 0.56 6.71 7.21
CA ARG A 53 0.35 7.94 6.44
C ARG A 53 1.55 8.87 6.45
N SER A 54 2.62 8.55 7.18
CA SER A 54 3.82 9.39 7.18
C SER A 54 5.11 8.61 7.39
N ILE A 55 6.18 9.07 6.74
CA ILE A 55 7.54 8.55 6.90
C ILE A 55 8.47 9.74 7.00
N LEU A 56 9.29 9.79 8.05
CA LEU A 56 10.28 10.87 8.24
C LEU A 56 9.66 12.28 8.19
N GLY A 57 8.43 12.43 8.70
CA GLY A 57 7.70 13.70 8.68
C GLY A 57 6.97 14.03 7.37
N HIS A 58 7.11 13.19 6.34
CA HIS A 58 6.47 13.38 5.03
C HIS A 58 5.20 12.58 4.88
N ALA A 59 4.19 13.14 4.22
CA ALA A 59 2.97 12.41 3.92
C ALA A 59 3.23 11.29 2.90
N THR A 60 2.73 10.09 3.18
CA THR A 60 2.89 8.91 2.32
C THR A 60 1.63 8.09 2.22
N ILE A 61 1.54 7.28 1.16
CA ILE A 61 0.54 6.23 1.01
C ILE A 61 1.28 4.90 0.90
N THR A 62 1.01 3.95 1.81
CA THR A 62 1.48 2.58 1.63
C THR A 62 0.77 1.93 0.45
N LEU A 63 1.51 1.40 -0.52
CA LEU A 63 0.97 0.73 -1.69
C LEU A 63 0.82 -0.78 -1.46
N ARG A 64 1.85 -1.41 -0.89
CA ARG A 64 1.90 -2.87 -0.68
C ARG A 64 2.97 -3.28 0.33
N CYS A 65 2.92 -4.54 0.72
CA CYS A 65 3.95 -5.22 1.53
C CYS A 65 4.64 -6.33 0.70
N PRO A 66 5.79 -6.07 0.05
CA PRO A 66 6.57 -7.10 -0.66
C PRO A 66 7.13 -8.21 0.22
N TYR A 67 7.42 -7.93 1.48
CA TYR A 67 8.15 -8.84 2.35
C TYR A 67 7.50 -8.93 3.72
N PHE A 68 7.35 -10.16 4.19
CA PHE A 68 6.89 -10.50 5.52
C PHE A 68 7.65 -11.72 6.02
N GLU A 69 8.15 -11.63 7.23
CA GLU A 69 8.77 -12.74 7.94
C GLU A 69 8.19 -12.85 9.36
N ARG A 70 7.92 -14.08 9.79
CA ARG A 70 7.48 -14.38 11.15
C ARG A 70 8.64 -14.24 12.13
N PRO A 71 8.36 -13.97 13.41
CA PRO A 71 9.39 -13.95 14.44
C PRO A 71 10.03 -15.34 14.61
N ASN A 72 11.28 -15.34 15.04
CA ASN A 72 12.04 -16.52 15.44
C ASN A 72 12.99 -16.17 16.61
N ASP A 73 13.95 -17.04 16.91
CA ASP A 73 14.88 -16.84 18.03
C ASP A 73 15.84 -15.64 17.81
N GLU A 74 16.05 -15.23 16.56
CA GLU A 74 16.96 -14.16 16.19
C GLU A 74 16.26 -12.79 16.18
N HIS A 75 15.05 -12.72 15.63
CA HIS A 75 14.34 -11.45 15.38
C HIS A 75 12.81 -11.53 15.58
N GLY A 76 12.19 -10.34 15.72
CA GLY A 76 10.74 -10.18 15.76
C GLY A 76 10.10 -10.32 14.37
N TYR A 77 8.84 -9.92 14.21
CA TYR A 77 8.25 -9.82 12.87
C TYR A 77 9.06 -8.85 12.01
N ARG A 78 9.24 -9.16 10.73
CA ARG A 78 9.83 -8.24 9.75
C ARG A 78 8.83 -7.97 8.65
N PHE A 79 8.64 -6.70 8.33
CA PHE A 79 7.82 -6.25 7.22
C PHE A 79 8.61 -5.22 6.41
N VAL A 80 8.51 -5.32 5.09
CA VAL A 80 8.91 -4.22 4.20
C VAL A 80 7.69 -3.79 3.41
N PHE A 81 7.42 -2.49 3.42
CA PHE A 81 6.34 -1.87 2.65
C PHE A 81 6.91 -1.04 1.50
N VAL A 82 6.18 -0.95 0.40
CA VAL A 82 6.45 0.07 -0.64
C VAL A 82 5.46 1.19 -0.43
N VAL A 83 5.97 2.41 -0.37
CA VAL A 83 5.16 3.61 -0.16
C VAL A 83 5.27 4.54 -1.37
N GLN A 84 4.29 5.42 -1.52
CA GLN A 84 4.29 6.54 -2.44
C GLN A 84 4.40 7.83 -1.63
N ASN A 85 5.35 8.68 -1.98
CA ASN A 85 5.45 10.04 -1.46
C ASN A 85 4.23 10.87 -1.88
N GLN A 86 3.76 11.76 -1.01
CA GLN A 86 2.69 12.73 -1.33
C GLN A 86 3.17 14.17 -1.32
N ASP A 87 4.34 14.44 -0.73
CA ASP A 87 4.87 15.79 -0.62
C ASP A 87 5.69 16.15 -1.87
N ASN A 88 5.40 17.27 -2.53
CA ASN A 88 6.20 17.75 -3.65
C ASN A 88 6.68 19.19 -3.39
N PRO A 89 7.99 19.41 -3.17
CA PRO A 89 9.10 18.44 -3.21
C PRO A 89 9.27 17.64 -1.90
N PHE A 90 9.76 16.39 -2.00
CA PHE A 90 10.25 15.63 -0.85
C PHE A 90 11.55 16.24 -0.32
N GLN A 91 11.62 16.49 1.00
CA GLN A 91 12.85 16.99 1.62
C GLN A 91 13.69 15.79 2.07
N THR A 92 14.79 15.56 1.37
CA THR A 92 15.70 14.46 1.72
C THR A 92 16.32 14.73 3.10
N PRO A 93 16.16 13.84 4.09
CA PRO A 93 16.73 14.04 5.42
C PRO A 93 18.26 14.11 5.39
N GLU A 94 18.84 14.79 6.38
CA GLU A 94 20.29 14.89 6.51
C GLU A 94 20.94 13.50 6.60
N GLY A 95 22.02 13.30 5.84
CA GLY A 95 22.74 12.03 5.77
C GLY A 95 22.05 10.92 4.96
N ALA A 96 20.79 11.11 4.55
CA ALA A 96 20.09 10.16 3.69
C ALA A 96 20.67 10.18 2.26
N ARG A 97 20.53 9.06 1.56
CA ARG A 97 20.99 8.90 0.17
C ARG A 97 19.90 8.25 -0.68
N TRP A 98 19.87 8.62 -1.95
CA TRP A 98 19.14 7.89 -2.98
C TRP A 98 20.02 6.77 -3.54
N LEU A 99 19.62 5.52 -3.28
CA LEU A 99 20.29 4.31 -3.74
C LEU A 99 19.80 3.94 -5.13
N LYS A 100 20.71 3.83 -6.10
CA LYS A 100 20.45 3.29 -7.44
C LYS A 100 20.71 1.78 -7.48
N GLN A 101 20.13 1.10 -8.46
CA GLN A 101 20.28 -0.35 -8.61
C GLN A 101 21.75 -0.79 -8.76
N ASP A 102 22.55 -0.07 -9.54
CA ASP A 102 23.95 -0.44 -9.81
C ASP A 102 24.85 -0.30 -8.57
N ASP A 103 24.50 0.62 -7.67
CA ASP A 103 25.22 0.86 -6.41
C ASP A 103 24.96 -0.24 -5.37
N LEU A 104 23.85 -0.98 -5.50
CA LEU A 104 23.40 -1.94 -4.49
C LEU A 104 24.45 -3.01 -4.19
N LYS A 105 25.16 -3.51 -5.21
CA LYS A 105 26.12 -4.63 -5.09
C LYS A 105 27.26 -4.33 -4.12
N ASN A 106 27.68 -3.07 -4.04
CA ASN A 106 28.83 -2.64 -3.24
C ASN A 106 28.41 -1.96 -1.93
N LEU A 107 27.11 -1.80 -1.69
CA LEU A 107 26.58 -1.14 -0.51
C LEU A 107 26.52 -2.14 0.66
N GLU A 108 27.14 -1.79 1.79
CA GLU A 108 26.94 -2.49 3.05
C GLU A 108 25.54 -2.16 3.60
N ILE A 109 24.68 -3.19 3.68
CA ILE A 109 23.31 -3.06 4.19
C ILE A 109 23.28 -3.67 5.59
N ASN A 110 22.69 -2.94 6.54
CA ASN A 110 22.66 -3.30 7.95
C ASN A 110 22.04 -4.69 8.21
N ASP A 111 20.99 -5.06 7.47
CA ASP A 111 20.31 -6.34 7.57
C ASP A 111 20.33 -7.07 6.22
N GLU A 112 20.90 -8.28 6.18
CA GLU A 112 21.09 -9.03 4.93
C GLU A 112 19.79 -9.35 4.19
N TYR A 113 18.67 -9.53 4.92
CA TYR A 113 17.36 -9.84 4.33
C TYR A 113 16.82 -8.71 3.45
N LEU A 114 17.28 -7.47 3.65
CA LEU A 114 16.83 -6.32 2.86
C LEU A 114 17.31 -6.37 1.41
N ARG A 115 18.50 -6.93 1.18
CA ARG A 115 19.10 -6.97 -0.16
C ARG A 115 18.21 -7.66 -1.19
N PRO A 116 17.77 -8.91 -1.01
CA PRO A 116 16.89 -9.56 -1.99
C PRO A 116 15.55 -8.82 -2.16
N VAL A 117 15.03 -8.18 -1.12
CA VAL A 117 13.78 -7.40 -1.20
C VAL A 117 13.96 -6.17 -2.11
N ILE A 118 15.08 -5.45 -1.95
CA ILE A 118 15.43 -4.29 -2.78
C ILE A 118 15.72 -4.72 -4.23
N GLU A 119 16.42 -5.84 -4.43
CA GLU A 119 16.69 -6.40 -5.77
C GLU A 119 15.39 -6.76 -6.51
N ILE A 120 14.45 -7.41 -5.83
CA ILE A 120 13.13 -7.72 -6.38
C ILE A 120 12.41 -6.43 -6.76
N TYR A 121 12.41 -5.42 -5.90
CA TYR A 121 11.80 -4.13 -6.19
C TYR A 121 12.38 -3.51 -7.47
N PHE A 122 13.71 -3.39 -7.59
CA PHE A 122 14.33 -2.83 -8.80
C PHE A 122 14.04 -3.67 -10.05
N SER A 123 14.10 -5.01 -9.94
CA SER A 123 13.79 -5.92 -11.04
C SER A 123 12.35 -5.72 -11.56
N GLU A 124 11.38 -5.57 -10.66
CA GLU A 124 9.98 -5.29 -11.01
C GLU A 124 9.85 -3.94 -11.73
N GLN A 125 10.55 -2.90 -11.28
CA GLN A 125 10.51 -1.58 -11.93
C GLN A 125 11.14 -1.59 -13.33
N VAL A 126 12.29 -2.26 -13.50
CA VAL A 126 13.00 -2.32 -14.79
C VAL A 126 12.24 -3.16 -15.80
N THR A 127 11.75 -4.33 -15.38
CA THR A 127 11.16 -5.29 -16.31
C THR A 127 9.67 -5.09 -16.53
N GLY A 128 8.99 -4.36 -15.63
CA GLY A 128 7.53 -4.28 -15.56
C GLY A 128 6.85 -5.62 -15.20
N LYS A 129 7.63 -6.67 -14.92
CA LYS A 129 7.10 -8.00 -14.58
C LYS A 129 6.78 -8.05 -13.10
N VAL A 130 5.49 -8.08 -12.79
CA VAL A 130 4.97 -8.24 -11.43
C VAL A 130 4.14 -9.53 -11.34
N PRO A 131 3.92 -10.08 -10.13
CA PRO A 131 3.00 -11.21 -9.95
C PRO A 131 1.62 -10.90 -10.53
N VAL A 132 1.02 -11.87 -11.22
CA VAL A 132 -0.32 -11.74 -11.83
C VAL A 132 -1.39 -11.37 -10.80
N GLN A 133 -1.21 -11.80 -9.55
CA GLN A 133 -2.11 -11.52 -8.43
C GLN A 133 -1.78 -10.22 -7.69
N ARG A 134 -0.98 -9.32 -8.27
CA ARG A 134 -0.72 -8.01 -7.67
C ARG A 134 -2.05 -7.27 -7.52
N SER A 135 -2.30 -6.75 -6.32
CA SER A 135 -3.48 -5.94 -6.08
C SER A 135 -3.48 -4.67 -6.93
N PRO A 136 -4.63 -4.22 -7.44
CA PRO A 136 -4.72 -2.97 -8.20
C PRO A 136 -4.21 -1.75 -7.42
N TRP A 137 -4.47 -1.69 -6.10
CA TRP A 137 -4.00 -0.60 -5.23
C TRP A 137 -2.50 -0.61 -4.93
N ALA A 138 -1.76 -1.62 -5.37
CA ALA A 138 -0.30 -1.64 -5.22
C ALA A 138 0.43 -0.79 -6.28
N PHE A 139 -0.28 -0.23 -7.25
CA PHE A 139 0.29 0.58 -8.31
C PHE A 139 0.05 2.08 -8.06
N THR A 140 1.10 2.87 -8.24
CA THR A 140 1.01 4.33 -8.29
C THR A 140 -0.05 4.78 -9.30
N GLY A 141 -0.85 5.80 -8.95
CA GLY A 141 -1.90 6.31 -9.83
C GLY A 141 -3.22 5.53 -9.77
N TRP A 142 -3.28 4.37 -9.10
CA TRP A 142 -4.52 3.59 -9.01
C TRP A 142 -5.58 4.32 -8.17
N ARG A 143 -5.18 4.94 -7.05
CA ARG A 143 -6.13 5.59 -6.13
C ARG A 143 -6.79 6.80 -6.79
N GLU A 144 -6.05 7.53 -7.59
CA GLU A 144 -6.50 8.67 -8.40
C GLU A 144 -7.52 8.19 -9.42
N LYS A 145 -7.21 7.12 -10.17
CA LYS A 145 -8.16 6.50 -11.11
C LYS A 145 -9.42 6.00 -10.43
N ALA A 146 -9.30 5.36 -9.26
CA ALA A 146 -10.45 4.92 -8.48
C ALA A 146 -11.29 6.10 -7.99
N THR A 147 -10.65 7.17 -7.54
CA THR A 147 -11.30 8.42 -7.12
C THR A 147 -12.07 9.06 -8.26
N ASP A 148 -11.47 9.16 -9.46
CA ASP A 148 -12.11 9.69 -10.65
C ASP A 148 -13.30 8.83 -11.09
N TRP A 149 -13.16 7.51 -11.02
CA TRP A 149 -14.26 6.60 -11.29
C TRP A 149 -15.42 6.81 -10.31
N ILE A 150 -15.15 6.91 -8.99
CA ILE A 150 -16.17 7.17 -7.98
C ILE A 150 -16.89 8.49 -8.28
N LYS A 151 -16.14 9.57 -8.54
CA LYS A 151 -16.70 10.88 -8.90
C LYS A 151 -17.64 10.80 -10.10
N MET A 152 -17.22 10.09 -11.15
CA MET A 152 -18.04 9.87 -12.34
C MET A 152 -19.34 9.11 -12.03
N GLN A 153 -19.28 8.03 -11.24
CA GLN A 153 -20.47 7.25 -10.89
C GLN A 153 -21.45 8.04 -10.00
N VAL A 154 -20.94 8.81 -9.04
CA VAL A 154 -21.75 9.67 -8.17
C VAL A 154 -22.44 10.77 -8.99
N ALA A 155 -21.70 11.43 -9.89
CA ALA A 155 -22.23 12.46 -10.76
C ALA A 155 -23.32 11.91 -11.71
N ALA A 156 -23.17 10.67 -12.21
CA ALA A 156 -24.18 10.02 -13.05
C ALA A 156 -25.52 9.78 -12.34
N GLN A 157 -25.53 9.77 -11.01
CA GLN A 157 -26.75 9.70 -10.18
C GLN A 157 -27.32 11.10 -9.85
N ASN A 158 -26.69 12.18 -10.35
CA ASN A 158 -26.95 13.58 -9.96
C ASN A 158 -26.70 13.86 -8.47
N TRP A 159 -25.78 13.11 -7.85
CA TRP A 159 -25.36 13.33 -6.47
C TRP A 159 -24.09 14.18 -6.42
N GLN A 160 -23.84 14.83 -5.29
CA GLN A 160 -22.63 15.60 -5.05
C GLN A 160 -21.75 14.91 -4.01
N ILE A 161 -20.43 14.94 -4.19
CA ILE A 161 -19.48 14.53 -3.15
C ILE A 161 -19.25 15.74 -2.23
N GLU A 162 -19.45 15.55 -0.93
CA GLU A 162 -19.39 16.63 0.08
C GLU A 162 -18.01 16.76 0.73
N THR A 163 -17.25 15.66 0.78
CA THR A 163 -15.92 15.59 1.41
C THR A 163 -14.94 14.82 0.53
N ASP A 164 -13.65 14.93 0.84
CA ASP A 164 -12.64 14.10 0.18
C ASP A 164 -12.95 12.60 0.31
N ILE A 165 -12.55 11.82 -0.70
CA ILE A 165 -12.73 10.37 -0.69
C ILE A 165 -11.71 9.74 0.25
N GLU A 166 -12.24 9.10 1.30
CA GLU A 166 -11.44 8.54 2.39
C GLU A 166 -11.06 7.09 2.13
N LEU A 167 -9.79 6.74 2.38
CA LEU A 167 -9.37 5.36 2.47
C LEU A 167 -9.87 4.76 3.78
N THR A 168 -10.93 3.96 3.70
CA THR A 168 -11.57 3.33 4.87
C THR A 168 -10.80 2.09 5.31
N ARG A 169 -10.28 1.31 4.35
CA ARG A 169 -9.53 0.08 4.64
C ARG A 169 -8.60 -0.26 3.49
N GLN A 170 -7.39 -0.69 3.80
CA GLN A 170 -6.48 -1.30 2.83
C GLN A 170 -5.84 -2.56 3.43
N TRP A 171 -5.99 -3.69 2.73
CA TRP A 171 -5.43 -4.99 3.12
C TRP A 171 -4.64 -5.62 1.97
N CYS A 172 -3.99 -6.76 2.22
CA CYS A 172 -3.45 -7.62 1.15
C CYS A 172 -4.51 -8.20 0.20
N ILE A 173 -5.81 -8.20 0.54
CA ILE A 173 -6.86 -8.80 -0.31
C ILE A 173 -7.97 -7.84 -0.78
N THR A 174 -8.10 -6.67 -0.17
CA THR A 174 -9.17 -5.69 -0.50
C THR A 174 -8.73 -4.26 -0.23
N CYS A 175 -9.27 -3.31 -1.00
CA CYS A 175 -9.21 -1.88 -0.71
C CYS A 175 -10.63 -1.29 -0.70
N VAL A 176 -10.95 -0.48 0.31
CA VAL A 176 -12.27 0.16 0.47
C VAL A 176 -12.09 1.67 0.59
N LEU A 177 -12.75 2.40 -0.30
CA LEU A 177 -12.84 3.86 -0.27
C LEU A 177 -14.29 4.27 0.08
N LYS A 178 -14.44 5.38 0.81
CA LYS A 178 -15.74 5.97 1.16
C LYS A 178 -15.84 7.37 0.57
N ALA A 179 -16.96 7.67 -0.07
CA ALA A 179 -17.32 9.02 -0.46
C ALA A 179 -18.60 9.43 0.29
N SER A 180 -18.53 10.56 0.98
CA SER A 180 -19.70 11.20 1.60
C SER A 180 -20.42 11.98 0.50
N THR A 181 -21.70 11.68 0.27
CA THR A 181 -22.50 12.32 -0.79
C THR A 181 -23.73 12.99 -0.24
N SER A 182 -24.36 13.85 -1.07
CA SER A 182 -25.60 14.57 -0.76
C SER A 182 -26.81 13.69 -0.40
N VAL A 183 -26.72 12.37 -0.60
CA VAL A 183 -27.76 11.38 -0.26
C VAL A 183 -27.28 10.33 0.73
N GLY A 184 -26.11 10.53 1.33
CA GLY A 184 -25.48 9.59 2.26
C GLY A 184 -24.15 9.03 1.75
N ASN A 185 -23.62 8.04 2.46
CA ASN A 185 -22.31 7.46 2.14
C ASN A 185 -22.40 6.41 1.04
N VAL A 186 -21.43 6.43 0.12
CA VAL A 186 -21.21 5.37 -0.86
C VAL A 186 -19.83 4.77 -0.66
N TYR A 187 -19.72 3.47 -0.93
CA TYR A 187 -18.49 2.71 -0.74
C TYR A 187 -18.03 2.10 -2.06
N PHE A 188 -16.76 2.27 -2.35
CA PHE A 188 -16.06 1.59 -3.41
C PHE A 188 -15.23 0.46 -2.80
N LYS A 189 -15.32 -0.74 -3.37
CA LYS A 189 -14.53 -1.90 -2.95
C LYS A 189 -13.84 -2.48 -4.17
N ALA A 190 -12.52 -2.57 -4.09
CA ALA A 190 -11.70 -3.35 -5.01
C ALA A 190 -11.16 -4.60 -4.30
N VAL A 191 -10.97 -5.67 -5.08
CA VAL A 191 -10.53 -6.98 -4.59
C VAL A 191 -9.33 -7.48 -5.38
N LEU A 192 -8.66 -8.53 -4.91
CA LEU A 192 -7.62 -9.17 -5.72
C LEU A 192 -8.20 -9.81 -6.99
N PRO A 193 -7.40 -9.97 -8.06
CA PRO A 193 -7.84 -10.65 -9.28
C PRO A 193 -8.41 -12.05 -9.03
N ILE A 194 -7.87 -12.81 -8.07
CA ILE A 194 -8.40 -14.13 -7.69
C ILE A 194 -9.86 -14.10 -7.19
N PHE A 195 -10.30 -12.95 -6.66
CA PHE A 195 -11.67 -12.71 -6.21
C PHE A 195 -12.53 -12.04 -7.29
N GLY A 196 -12.09 -11.99 -8.56
CA GLY A 196 -12.84 -11.31 -9.63
C GLY A 196 -14.28 -11.81 -9.85
N ARG A 197 -14.59 -13.04 -9.41
CA ARG A 197 -15.96 -13.58 -9.42
C ARG A 197 -16.85 -13.08 -8.30
N GLU A 198 -16.29 -12.44 -7.27
CA GLU A 198 -17.02 -11.89 -6.12
C GLU A 198 -18.13 -10.94 -6.60
N ILE A 199 -17.83 -10.04 -7.54
CA ILE A 199 -18.82 -9.09 -8.09
C ILE A 199 -20.02 -9.83 -8.68
N SER A 200 -19.79 -10.88 -9.48
CA SER A 200 -20.87 -11.64 -10.11
C SER A 200 -21.74 -12.37 -9.08
N ILE A 201 -21.11 -12.95 -8.04
CA ILE A 201 -21.80 -13.65 -6.95
C ILE A 201 -22.64 -12.67 -6.14
N ILE A 202 -22.06 -11.55 -5.70
CA ILE A 202 -22.80 -10.59 -4.87
C ILE A 202 -23.94 -9.94 -5.69
N ARG A 203 -23.75 -9.70 -6.99
CA ARG A 203 -24.84 -9.23 -7.87
C ARG A 203 -25.99 -10.23 -7.97
N TYR A 204 -25.68 -11.51 -8.16
CA TYR A 204 -26.70 -12.56 -8.16
C TYR A 204 -27.46 -12.59 -6.83
N LEU A 205 -26.74 -12.50 -5.70
CA LEU A 205 -27.36 -12.45 -4.37
C LEU A 205 -28.21 -11.19 -4.17
N ALA A 206 -27.78 -10.02 -4.65
CA ALA A 206 -28.53 -8.77 -4.57
C ALA A 206 -29.88 -8.85 -5.29
N GLN A 207 -29.93 -9.55 -6.42
CA GLN A 207 -31.17 -9.79 -7.16
C GLN A 207 -32.12 -10.74 -6.42
N LYS A 208 -31.58 -11.74 -5.71
CA LYS A 208 -32.38 -12.73 -4.97
C LYS A 208 -32.81 -12.26 -3.58
N HIS A 209 -32.01 -11.41 -2.94
CA HIS A 209 -32.16 -10.98 -1.56
C HIS A 209 -31.92 -9.47 -1.39
N PRO A 210 -32.72 -8.60 -2.04
CA PRO A 210 -32.44 -7.16 -2.11
C PRO A 210 -32.48 -6.44 -0.75
N LEU A 211 -33.14 -7.00 0.26
CA LEU A 211 -33.18 -6.46 1.62
C LEU A 211 -31.98 -6.87 2.48
N HIS A 212 -31.14 -7.80 2.01
CA HIS A 212 -30.02 -8.36 2.77
C HIS A 212 -28.65 -8.08 2.14
N ILE A 213 -28.63 -7.50 0.94
CA ILE A 213 -27.41 -7.24 0.18
C ILE A 213 -27.38 -5.76 -0.22
N PRO A 214 -26.22 -5.09 -0.11
CA PRO A 214 -26.10 -3.69 -0.52
C PRO A 214 -26.54 -3.45 -1.97
N THR A 215 -27.14 -2.28 -2.19
CA THR A 215 -27.46 -1.83 -3.55
C THR A 215 -26.18 -1.43 -4.28
N PHE A 216 -26.01 -1.94 -5.49
CA PHE A 216 -24.89 -1.58 -6.36
C PHE A 216 -25.23 -0.32 -7.16
N LEU A 217 -24.36 0.68 -7.09
CA LEU A 217 -24.45 1.86 -7.96
C LEU A 217 -23.83 1.58 -9.32
N ALA A 218 -22.67 0.92 -9.32
CA ALA A 218 -21.91 0.54 -10.50
C ALA A 218 -20.97 -0.63 -10.17
N TYR A 219 -20.46 -1.29 -11.19
CA TYR A 219 -19.45 -2.34 -11.08
C TYR A 219 -18.65 -2.41 -12.40
N ASP A 220 -17.39 -2.82 -12.31
CA ASP A 220 -16.53 -3.07 -13.47
C ASP A 220 -16.34 -4.59 -13.61
N VAL A 221 -16.68 -5.13 -14.78
CA VAL A 221 -16.55 -6.57 -15.06
C VAL A 221 -15.20 -6.94 -15.67
N GLU A 222 -14.46 -5.95 -16.18
CA GLU A 222 -13.16 -6.12 -16.83
C GLU A 222 -12.00 -5.85 -15.87
N LYS A 223 -12.19 -4.92 -14.92
CA LYS A 223 -11.21 -4.55 -13.90
C LYS A 223 -11.81 -4.83 -12.53
N HIS A 224 -11.52 -6.02 -12.02
CA HIS A 224 -11.94 -6.50 -10.69
C HIS A 224 -11.57 -5.54 -9.55
#